data_AF-A0A7L4RR59-F1
#
_entry.id   AF-A0A7L4RR59-F1
#
_cell.length_a   1.000
_cell.length_b   1.000
_cell.length_c   1.000
_cell.angle_alpha   90.00
_cell.angle_beta   90.00
_cell.angle_gamma   90.00
#
_symmetry.space_group_name_H-M   'P 1'
#
loop_
_entity.id
_entity.type
_entity.pdbx_description
1 polymer ?
#
loop_
_entity_poly.entity_id
_entity_poly.type
_entity_poly.pdbx_seq_one_letter_code
_entity_poly.pdbx_strand_id
1 'polypeptide(L)'
;MNISVRDVNAEVFREFKAAVAMRGTKLGSAVSMALKHWLECRQATAGKKGSLLDLKSVDFGPGSEKWSSEIDETLYGGRLH
;
A
#
# COMPACT_ATOMS: atom_id res chain seq x y z
N MET A 1 -19.69 21.50 13.45
CA MET A 1 -18.87 22.05 12.34
C MET A 1 -19.48 21.58 11.03
N ASN A 2 -19.75 22.48 10.09
CA ASN A 2 -20.30 22.15 8.77
C ASN A 2 -19.21 22.31 7.71
N ILE A 3 -18.98 21.29 6.89
CA ILE A 3 -17.96 21.29 5.83
C ILE A 3 -18.68 20.99 4.52
N SER A 4 -18.50 21.83 3.51
CA SER A 4 -19.06 21.65 2.18
C SER A 4 -17.94 21.41 1.17
N VAL A 5 -18.09 20.38 0.35
CA VAL A 5 -17.15 20.05 -0.73
C VAL A 5 -17.79 20.48 -2.06
N ARG A 6 -17.07 21.28 -2.84
CA ARG A 6 -17.51 21.74 -4.17
C ARG A 6 -16.94 20.83 -5.26
N ASP A 7 -17.51 20.94 -6.45
CA ASP A 7 -17.04 20.27 -7.67
C ASP A 7 -16.99 18.73 -7.57
N VAL A 8 -17.87 18.16 -6.76
CA VAL A 8 -18.05 16.70 -6.71
C VAL A 8 -18.82 16.25 -7.94
N ASN A 9 -18.28 15.27 -8.67
CA ASN A 9 -18.99 14.64 -9.78
C ASN A 9 -20.31 14.04 -9.26
N ALA A 10 -21.43 14.51 -9.82
CA ALA A 10 -22.77 14.16 -9.36
C ALA A 10 -23.12 12.68 -9.54
N GLU A 11 -22.64 12.05 -10.61
CA GLU A 11 -22.90 10.64 -10.91
C GLU A 11 -22.18 9.74 -9.91
N VAL A 12 -20.88 10.00 -9.71
CA VAL A 12 -20.04 9.27 -8.73
C VAL A 12 -20.59 9.44 -7.31
N PHE A 13 -21.02 10.65 -6.96
CA PHE A 13 -21.60 10.89 -5.64
C PHE A 13 -22.93 10.16 -5.43
N ARG A 14 -23.77 10.06 -6.48
CA ARG A 14 -25.03 9.32 -6.42
C ARG A 14 -24.79 7.84 -6.19
N GLU A 15 -23.85 7.24 -6.90
CA GLU A 15 -23.47 5.83 -6.71
C GLU A 15 -22.89 5.59 -5.32
N PHE A 16 -22.00 6.46 -4.88
CA PHE A 16 -21.44 6.40 -3.52
C PHE A 16 -22.55 6.47 -2.46
N LYS A 17 -23.50 7.39 -2.61
CA LYS A 17 -24.64 7.52 -1.69
C LYS A 17 -25.50 6.25 -1.67
N ALA A 18 -25.75 5.64 -2.82
CA ALA A 18 -26.50 4.38 -2.91
C ALA A 18 -25.76 3.23 -2.20
N ALA A 19 -24.46 3.09 -2.43
CA ALA A 19 -23.64 2.07 -1.78
C ALA A 19 -23.59 2.25 -0.24
N VAL A 20 -23.53 3.49 0.23
CA VAL A 20 -23.54 3.81 1.66
C VAL A 20 -24.89 3.51 2.29
N ALA A 21 -26.00 3.82 1.60
CA ALA A 21 -27.34 3.49 2.05
C ALA A 21 -27.55 1.97 2.17
N MET A 22 -27.09 1.20 1.17
CA MET A 22 -27.14 -0.26 1.21
C MET A 22 -26.35 -0.86 2.38
N ARG A 23 -25.22 -0.25 2.76
CA ARG A 23 -24.42 -0.67 3.93
C ARG A 23 -24.98 -0.18 5.26
N GLY A 24 -26.08 0.56 5.29
CA GLY A 24 -26.67 1.10 6.52
C GLY A 24 -25.77 2.09 7.26
N THR A 25 -24.80 2.71 6.57
CA THR A 25 -23.82 3.62 7.19
C THR A 25 -24.26 5.07 7.00
N LYS A 26 -23.95 5.96 7.96
CA LYS A 26 -24.21 7.40 7.79
C LYS A 26 -23.29 7.99 6.72
N LEU A 27 -23.85 8.80 5.81
CA LEU A 27 -23.11 9.41 4.70
C LEU A 27 -21.86 10.18 5.16
N GLY A 28 -21.97 10.99 6.20
CA GLY A 28 -20.82 11.72 6.75
C GLY A 28 -19.71 10.81 7.25
N SER A 29 -20.05 9.69 7.92
CA SER A 29 -19.05 8.72 8.38
C SER A 29 -18.36 8.03 7.22
N ALA A 30 -19.11 7.69 6.16
CA ALA A 30 -18.54 7.09 4.96
C ALA A 30 -17.59 8.05 4.23
N VAL A 31 -17.94 9.35 4.15
CA VAL A 31 -17.06 10.38 3.60
C VAL A 31 -15.77 10.51 4.43
N SER A 32 -15.88 10.54 5.76
CA SER A 32 -14.70 10.57 6.63
C SER A 32 -13.80 9.35 6.44
N MET A 33 -14.37 8.15 6.30
CA MET A 33 -13.60 6.94 6.00
C MET A 33 -12.91 7.01 4.63
N ALA A 34 -13.62 7.47 3.60
CA ALA A 34 -13.06 7.61 2.26
C ALA A 34 -11.90 8.61 2.23
N LEU A 35 -12.03 9.75 2.92
CA LEU A 35 -10.97 10.76 3.05
C LEU A 35 -9.75 10.21 3.81
N LYS A 36 -9.99 9.50 4.91
CA LYS A 36 -8.91 8.85 5.68
C LYS A 36 -8.17 7.84 4.82
N HIS A 37 -8.89 6.97 4.12
CA HIS A 37 -8.32 5.98 3.22
C HIS A 37 -7.49 6.63 2.10
N TRP A 38 -8.00 7.71 1.49
CA TRP A 38 -7.27 8.45 0.47
C TRP A 38 -5.94 9.03 1.00
N LEU A 39 -5.95 9.61 2.21
CA LEU A 39 -4.73 10.13 2.84
C LEU A 39 -3.72 9.02 3.16
N GLU A 40 -4.18 7.87 3.64
CA GLU A 40 -3.34 6.70 3.94
C GLU A 40 -2.73 6.11 2.66
N CYS A 41 -3.53 5.93 1.60
CA CYS A 41 -3.05 5.47 0.31
C CYS A 41 -2.02 6.44 -0.30
N ARG A 42 -2.24 7.75 -0.16
CA ARG A 42 -1.29 8.78 -0.63
C ARG A 42 0.03 8.72 0.15
N GLN A 43 -0.01 8.49 1.46
CA GLN A 43 1.21 8.34 2.25
C GLN A 43 1.95 7.04 1.93
N ALA A 44 1.21 5.95 1.70
CA ALA A 44 1.78 4.66 1.31
C ALA A 44 2.49 4.72 -0.06
N THR A 45 2.02 5.56 -0.98
CA THR A 45 2.67 5.80 -2.27
C THR A 45 3.77 6.85 -2.22
N ALA A 46 3.67 7.85 -1.34
CA ALA A 46 4.71 8.87 -1.16
C ALA A 46 5.96 8.34 -0.43
N GLY A 47 5.81 7.33 0.45
CA GLY A 47 6.91 6.76 1.26
C GLY A 47 7.52 5.46 0.73
N LYS A 48 6.92 4.80 -0.25
CA LYS A 48 7.46 3.55 -0.85
C LYS A 48 8.15 3.82 -2.19
N LYS A 49 9.15 4.68 -2.16
CA LYS A 49 10.32 4.50 -3.03
C LYS A 49 11.42 3.93 -2.16
N GLY A 50 11.26 2.68 -1.72
CA GLY A 50 12.42 1.95 -1.21
C GLY A 50 13.38 1.83 -2.38
N SER A 51 14.42 2.65 -2.38
CA SER A 51 15.51 2.49 -3.34
C SER A 51 16.10 1.10 -3.09
N LEU A 52 16.63 0.45 -4.13
CA LEU A 52 17.46 -0.75 -3.91
C LEU A 52 18.64 -0.43 -2.96
N LEU A 53 19.00 0.85 -2.84
CA LEU A 53 20.00 1.36 -1.91
C LEU A 53 19.53 1.43 -0.44
N ASP A 54 18.22 1.37 -0.18
CA ASP A 54 17.64 1.39 1.18
C ASP A 54 17.48 -0.02 1.77
N LEU A 55 17.83 -1.06 0.99
CA LEU A 55 17.79 -2.44 1.43
C LEU A 55 18.93 -2.69 2.43
N LYS A 56 18.63 -2.66 3.72
CA LYS A 56 19.58 -3.13 4.74
C LYS A 56 19.67 -4.65 4.69
N SER A 57 20.89 -5.17 4.65
CA SER A 57 21.15 -6.60 4.80
C SER A 57 20.56 -7.08 6.13
N VAL A 58 19.69 -8.09 6.05
CA VAL A 58 19.17 -8.77 7.23
C VAL A 58 20.27 -9.71 7.73
N ASP A 59 20.66 -9.57 9.00
CA ASP A 59 21.58 -10.52 9.64
C ASP A 59 20.79 -11.79 9.99
N PHE A 60 21.08 -12.88 9.28
CA PHE A 60 20.43 -14.17 9.47
C PHE A 60 21.12 -15.03 10.54
N GLY A 61 22.10 -14.46 11.26
CA GLY A 61 22.85 -15.15 12.31
C GLY A 61 24.06 -15.93 11.79
N PRO A 62 24.85 -16.50 12.72
CA PRO A 62 26.08 -17.21 12.37
C PRO A 62 25.79 -18.45 11.50
N GLY A 63 26.57 -18.62 10.44
CA GLY A 63 26.39 -19.70 9.45
C GLY A 63 25.59 -19.32 8.20
N SER A 64 25.06 -18.10 8.12
CA SER A 64 24.35 -17.59 6.93
C SER A 64 25.26 -16.95 5.87
N GLU A 65 26.55 -16.90 6.12
CA GLU A 65 27.57 -16.21 5.33
C GLU A 65 27.69 -16.74 3.88
N LYS A 66 27.35 -18.01 3.66
CA LYS A 66 27.51 -18.70 2.36
C LYS A 66 26.20 -18.97 1.64
N TRP A 67 25.06 -18.59 2.22
CA TRP A 67 23.75 -18.92 1.65
C TRP A 67 23.56 -18.39 0.24
N SER A 68 24.09 -17.21 -0.07
CA SER A 68 24.01 -16.68 -1.44
C SER A 68 24.65 -17.63 -2.44
N SER A 69 25.84 -18.16 -2.13
CA SER A 69 26.56 -19.08 -3.00
C SER A 69 25.90 -20.46 -3.07
N GLU A 70 25.38 -20.97 -1.96
CA GLU A 70 24.67 -22.26 -1.91
C GLU A 70 23.36 -22.23 -2.72
N ILE A 71 22.65 -21.10 -2.66
CA ILE A 71 21.43 -20.87 -3.46
C ILE A 71 21.78 -20.79 -4.95
N ASP A 72 22.84 -20.06 -5.31
CA ASP A 72 23.27 -19.96 -6.71
C ASP A 72 23.74 -21.31 -7.27
N GLU A 73 24.44 -22.12 -6.47
CA GLU A 73 24.83 -23.48 -6.86
C GLU A 73 23.61 -24.38 -7.04
N THR A 74 22.63 -24.32 -6.14
CA THR A 74 21.42 -25.14 -6.21
C THR A 74 20.51 -24.77 -7.38
N LEU A 75 20.32 -23.46 -7.63
CA LEU A 75 19.37 -22.97 -8.63
C LEU A 75 19.98 -22.86 -10.02
N TYR A 76 21.25 -22.44 -10.12
CA TYR A 76 21.91 -22.13 -11.38
C TYR A 76 23.09 -23.06 -11.70
N GLY A 77 23.37 -24.06 -10.85
CA GLY A 77 24.39 -25.07 -11.10
C GLY A 77 25.80 -24.49 -11.22
N GLY A 78 26.07 -23.36 -10.57
CA GLY A 78 27.39 -22.71 -10.57
C GLY A 78 27.80 -22.03 -11.89
N ARG A 79 26.89 -21.81 -12.85
CA ARG A 79 27.21 -21.22 -14.17
C ARG A 79 27.41 -19.70 -14.19
N LEU A 80 27.49 -19.04 -13.04
CA LEU A 80 27.66 -17.57 -12.94
C LEU A 80 29.10 -17.13 -12.60
N HIS A 81 30.07 -18.04 -12.72
CA HIS A 81 31.51 -17.77 -12.57
C HIS A 81 32.27 -17.96 -13.89
#